data_AF-A0A3D8JQ10-F1
#
_entry.id   AF-A0A3D8JQ10-F1
#
_cell.length_a   1.000
_cell.length_b   1.000
_cell.length_c   1.000
_cell.angle_alpha   90.00
_cell.angle_beta   90.00
_cell.angle_gamma   90.00
#
_symmetry.space_group_name_H-M   'P 1'
#
loop_
_entity.id
_entity.type
_entity.pdbx_description
1 polymer ?
#
loop_
_entity_poly.entity_id
_entity_poly.type
_entity_poly.pdbx_seq_one_letter_code
_entity_poly.pdbx_strand_id
1 'polypeptide(L)'
;MLWVETGADDPEWERKPIQIGVPGDPGLMSLLSGREGGDRILPPSWKGLLTPGSVRAIPAHNIRAGIAYLLMRMAKFEHGSVVGADKRIYEVSINPGDSFDRVAKTQGTTVDILKKLNPTANTLRPGHSLKYQKASVQRVIVGWRPISATSIAQRYNGGGDPNYAKKLDLALELVRNRRTTLCGQ
;
A
#
# COMPACT_ATOMS: atom_id res chain seq x y z
N MET A 1 -19.56 11.60 -0.80
CA MET A 1 -18.43 12.07 0.02
C MET A 1 -17.25 11.12 0.11
N LEU A 2 -17.41 9.84 0.46
CA LEU A 2 -16.32 8.89 0.26
C LEU A 2 -16.28 8.35 -1.20
N TRP A 3 -17.44 8.35 -1.87
CA TRP A 3 -17.60 7.77 -3.21
C TRP A 3 -17.94 8.80 -4.28
N VAL A 4 -18.23 10.04 -3.85
CA VAL A 4 -18.69 11.12 -4.71
C VAL A 4 -18.26 12.46 -4.11
N GLU A 5 -17.24 13.09 -4.67
CA GLU A 5 -16.78 14.42 -4.26
C GLU A 5 -17.42 15.51 -5.13
N THR A 6 -17.83 15.15 -6.34
CA THR A 6 -18.80 15.91 -7.12
C THR A 6 -20.22 15.53 -6.74
N GLY A 7 -21.16 16.47 -6.87
CA GLY A 7 -22.59 16.15 -6.82
C GLY A 7 -23.03 15.49 -8.13
N ALA A 8 -24.17 14.79 -8.13
CA ALA A 8 -24.72 14.19 -9.34
C ALA A 8 -25.04 15.21 -10.45
N ASP A 9 -25.20 16.48 -10.08
CA ASP A 9 -25.44 17.60 -10.99
C ASP A 9 -24.15 18.12 -11.68
N ASP A 10 -22.98 17.64 -11.28
CA ASP A 10 -21.71 18.02 -11.89
C ASP A 10 -21.39 17.09 -13.08
N PRO A 11 -21.09 17.62 -14.29
CA PRO A 11 -20.74 16.79 -15.44
C PRO A 11 -19.53 15.86 -15.22
N GLU A 12 -18.63 16.20 -14.29
CA GLU A 12 -17.50 15.35 -13.93
C GLU A 12 -17.93 14.10 -13.13
N TRP A 13 -19.14 14.04 -12.60
CA TRP A 13 -19.68 12.85 -11.94
C TRP A 13 -19.61 11.60 -12.80
N GLU A 14 -19.97 11.72 -14.08
CA GLU A 14 -20.02 10.60 -15.02
C GLU A 14 -18.64 10.07 -15.41
N ARG A 15 -17.55 10.77 -15.05
CA ARG A 15 -16.18 10.45 -15.45
C ARG A 15 -15.23 10.26 -14.26
N LYS A 16 -15.31 11.14 -13.26
CA LYS A 16 -14.38 11.27 -12.14
C LYS A 16 -15.14 11.50 -10.82
N PRO A 17 -16.01 10.57 -10.40
CA PRO A 17 -16.89 10.79 -9.25
C PRO A 17 -16.13 11.03 -7.93
N ILE A 18 -14.94 10.45 -7.74
CA ILE A 18 -14.13 10.64 -6.52
C ILE A 18 -13.16 11.82 -6.66
N GLN A 19 -13.11 12.51 -7.80
CA GLN A 19 -12.24 13.66 -8.07
C GLN A 19 -10.73 13.40 -7.93
N ILE A 20 -10.29 12.16 -7.67
CA ILE A 20 -8.87 11.82 -7.68
C ILE A 20 -8.28 12.01 -9.08
N GLY A 21 -7.13 12.68 -9.16
CA GLY A 21 -6.41 12.94 -10.40
C GLY A 21 -6.90 14.14 -11.22
N VAL A 22 -7.82 14.95 -10.70
CA VAL A 22 -8.16 16.26 -11.29
C VAL A 22 -6.98 17.24 -11.19
N PRO A 23 -6.92 18.29 -12.02
CA PRO A 23 -5.86 19.29 -11.92
C PRO A 23 -5.75 19.86 -10.48
N GLY A 24 -4.54 19.87 -9.92
CA GLY A 24 -4.30 20.33 -8.55
C GLY A 24 -4.42 19.27 -7.46
N ASP A 25 -4.98 18.08 -7.75
CA ASP A 25 -4.99 16.96 -6.80
C ASP A 25 -3.67 16.17 -6.84
N PRO A 26 -2.89 16.12 -5.74
CA PRO A 26 -1.68 15.31 -5.68
C PRO A 26 -1.97 13.82 -5.48
N GLY A 27 -3.19 13.43 -5.06
CA GLY A 27 -3.49 12.10 -4.56
C GLY A 27 -3.19 10.98 -5.56
N LEU A 28 -3.55 11.17 -6.83
CA LEU A 28 -3.24 10.22 -7.89
C LEU A 28 -1.73 10.03 -8.11
N MET A 29 -0.97 11.12 -8.11
CA MET A 29 0.48 11.06 -8.31
C MET A 29 1.17 10.42 -7.11
N SER A 30 0.74 10.74 -5.89
CA SER A 30 1.18 10.07 -4.67
C SER A 30 0.98 8.55 -4.77
N LEU A 31 -0.22 8.12 -5.17
CA LEU A 31 -0.56 6.70 -5.34
C LEU A 31 0.34 5.98 -6.36
N LEU A 32 0.56 6.59 -7.53
CA LEU A 32 1.22 5.92 -8.65
C LEU A 32 2.75 6.12 -8.70
N SER A 33 3.32 7.02 -7.90
CA SER A 33 4.75 7.33 -7.92
C SER A 33 5.67 6.19 -7.45
N GLY A 34 5.13 5.22 -6.71
CA GLY A 34 5.92 4.20 -6.01
C GLY A 34 6.71 4.73 -4.80
N ARG A 35 6.57 6.03 -4.46
CA ARG A 35 7.32 6.67 -3.36
C ARG A 35 6.56 6.70 -2.04
N GLU A 36 5.24 6.54 -2.09
CA GLU A 36 4.34 6.65 -0.93
C GLU A 36 3.70 5.31 -0.52
N GLY A 37 4.07 4.21 -1.17
CA GLY A 37 3.63 2.86 -0.81
C GLY A 37 2.36 2.40 -1.54
N GLY A 38 1.90 3.15 -2.55
CA GLY A 38 0.78 2.73 -3.39
C GLY A 38 1.04 1.42 -4.14
N ASP A 39 2.31 1.09 -4.42
CA ASP A 39 2.74 -0.20 -4.99
C ASP A 39 2.46 -1.40 -4.07
N ARG A 40 2.30 -1.16 -2.76
CA ARG A 40 1.92 -2.18 -1.77
C ARG A 40 0.43 -2.33 -1.59
N ILE A 41 -0.35 -1.36 -2.08
CA ILE A 41 -1.81 -1.35 -2.01
C ILE A 41 -2.41 -1.92 -3.30
N LEU A 42 -1.88 -1.51 -4.45
CA LEU A 42 -2.39 -1.94 -5.74
C LEU A 42 -2.00 -3.40 -6.02
N PRO A 43 -2.96 -4.28 -6.31
CA PRO A 43 -2.65 -5.64 -6.74
C PRO A 43 -1.80 -5.62 -8.03
N PRO A 44 -0.88 -6.59 -8.23
CA PRO A 44 -0.03 -6.63 -9.42
C PRO A 44 -0.81 -6.61 -10.74
N SER A 45 -2.03 -7.16 -10.78
CA SER A 45 -2.91 -7.16 -11.95
C SER A 45 -3.35 -5.77 -12.40
N TRP A 46 -3.30 -4.77 -11.52
CA TRP A 46 -3.65 -3.38 -11.83
C TRP A 46 -2.45 -2.56 -12.31
N LYS A 47 -1.24 -3.10 -12.23
CA LYS A 47 -0.03 -2.43 -12.69
C LYS A 47 -0.11 -2.22 -14.20
N GLY A 48 0.00 -0.97 -14.63
CA GLY A 48 -0.14 -0.58 -16.04
C GLY A 48 -1.58 -0.41 -16.54
N LEU A 49 -2.58 -0.94 -15.82
CA LEU A 49 -4.00 -0.69 -16.12
C LEU A 49 -4.50 0.60 -15.45
N LEU A 50 -4.10 0.83 -14.19
CA LEU A 50 -4.44 2.05 -13.46
C LEU A 50 -3.41 3.14 -13.77
N THR A 51 -3.67 3.91 -14.82
CA THR A 51 -2.84 5.05 -15.27
C THR A 51 -3.55 6.38 -15.06
N PRO A 52 -2.82 7.52 -15.08
CA PRO A 52 -3.47 8.83 -14.97
C PRO A 52 -4.51 9.11 -16.04
N GLY A 53 -4.27 8.67 -17.28
CA GLY A 53 -5.26 8.77 -18.36
C GLY A 53 -6.51 7.95 -18.05
N SER A 54 -6.32 6.69 -17.64
CA SER A 54 -7.46 5.80 -17.34
C SER A 54 -8.31 6.29 -16.16
N VAL A 55 -7.69 6.84 -15.12
CA VAL A 55 -8.37 7.35 -13.91
C VAL A 55 -9.20 8.60 -14.21
N ARG A 56 -8.80 9.38 -15.22
CA ARG A 56 -9.52 10.59 -15.65
C ARG A 56 -10.63 10.31 -16.65
N ALA A 57 -10.61 9.16 -17.32
CA ALA A 57 -11.53 8.83 -18.40
C ALA A 57 -12.55 7.74 -18.03
N ILE A 58 -12.19 6.82 -17.12
CA ILE A 58 -12.99 5.63 -16.79
C ILE A 58 -13.47 5.75 -15.33
N PRO A 59 -14.78 5.90 -15.08
CA PRO A 59 -15.32 6.07 -13.72
C PRO A 59 -14.92 4.96 -12.77
N ALA A 60 -14.97 3.72 -13.26
CA ALA A 60 -14.62 2.56 -12.47
C ALA A 60 -13.13 2.53 -12.07
N HIS A 61 -12.24 3.17 -12.85
CA HIS A 61 -10.84 3.35 -12.50
C HIS A 61 -10.66 4.50 -11.51
N ASN A 62 -11.43 5.58 -11.68
CA ASN A 62 -11.46 6.69 -10.72
C ASN A 62 -11.84 6.21 -9.32
N ILE A 63 -12.89 5.40 -9.21
CA ILE A 63 -13.34 4.80 -7.95
C ILE A 63 -12.25 3.92 -7.34
N ARG A 64 -11.63 3.05 -8.14
CA ARG A 64 -10.54 2.16 -7.68
C ARG A 64 -9.32 2.94 -7.21
N ALA A 65 -8.93 3.99 -7.92
CA ALA A 65 -7.84 4.87 -7.51
C ALA A 65 -8.15 5.56 -6.19
N GLY A 66 -9.38 6.07 -6.01
CA GLY A 66 -9.83 6.67 -4.75
C GLY A 66 -9.75 5.70 -3.57
N ILE A 67 -10.25 4.47 -3.76
CA ILE A 67 -10.16 3.40 -2.75
C ILE A 67 -8.69 3.06 -2.44
N ALA A 68 -7.84 2.90 -3.46
CA ALA A 68 -6.44 2.59 -3.26
C ALA A 68 -5.70 3.72 -2.55
N TYR A 69 -5.99 4.97 -2.88
CA TYR A 69 -5.44 6.14 -2.19
C TYR A 69 -5.88 6.19 -0.73
N LEU A 70 -7.17 5.95 -0.44
CA LEU A 70 -7.67 5.83 0.93
C LEU A 70 -6.92 4.76 1.72
N LEU A 71 -6.80 3.56 1.17
CA LEU A 71 -6.06 2.47 1.82
C LEU A 71 -4.59 2.86 2.04
N MET A 72 -3.94 3.49 1.07
CA MET A 72 -2.56 3.98 1.21
C MET A 72 -2.43 4.98 2.37
N ARG A 73 -3.37 5.93 2.53
CA ARG A 73 -3.36 6.90 3.62
C ARG A 73 -3.66 6.28 4.99
N MET A 74 -4.31 5.11 5.02
CA MET A 74 -4.64 4.36 6.23
C MET A 74 -3.61 3.30 6.61
N ALA A 75 -2.70 2.93 5.70
CA ALA A 75 -1.62 1.99 5.99
C ALA A 75 -0.52 2.62 6.87
N LYS A 76 0.14 1.78 7.67
CA LYS A 76 1.41 2.08 8.34
C LYS A 76 2.52 1.35 7.58
N PHE A 77 3.52 2.09 7.15
CA PHE A 77 4.63 1.56 6.35
C PHE A 77 5.95 1.62 7.12
N GLU A 78 6.74 0.57 6.98
CA GLU A 78 8.15 0.52 7.44
C GLU A 78 9.02 -0.14 6.37
N HIS A 79 10.34 -0.06 6.53
CA HIS A 79 11.28 -0.83 5.71
C HIS A 79 11.54 -2.17 6.40
N GLY A 80 11.29 -3.27 5.69
CA GLY A 80 11.45 -4.62 6.20
C GLY A 80 12.03 -5.56 5.17
N SER A 81 12.62 -6.65 5.66
CA SER A 81 13.17 -7.71 4.84
C SER A 81 12.06 -8.54 4.19
N VAL A 82 12.00 -8.53 2.86
CA VAL A 82 11.03 -9.29 2.06
C VAL A 82 11.75 -10.37 1.27
N VAL A 83 11.31 -11.61 1.44
CA VAL A 83 11.80 -12.77 0.68
C VAL A 83 11.38 -12.63 -0.79
N GLY A 84 12.32 -12.89 -1.70
CA GLY A 84 12.10 -12.84 -3.13
C GLY A 84 11.17 -13.95 -3.64
N ALA A 85 10.89 -13.93 -4.94
CA ALA A 85 10.06 -14.97 -5.58
C ALA A 85 10.70 -16.37 -5.48
N ASP A 86 12.03 -16.42 -5.54
CA ASP A 86 12.77 -17.65 -5.29
C ASP A 86 12.80 -18.00 -3.79
N LYS A 87 12.07 -19.06 -3.46
CA LYS A 87 11.93 -19.53 -2.08
C LYS A 87 13.02 -20.53 -1.67
N ARG A 88 13.99 -20.85 -2.53
CA ARG A 88 15.06 -21.81 -2.20
C ARG A 88 15.96 -21.27 -1.08
N ILE A 89 16.38 -22.17 -0.20
CA ILE A 89 17.44 -21.90 0.78
C ILE A 89 18.76 -22.33 0.15
N TYR A 90 19.73 -21.43 0.22
CA TYR A 90 21.09 -21.59 -0.28
C TYR A 90 22.07 -21.62 0.89
N GLU A 91 23.29 -22.08 0.63
CA GLU A 91 24.38 -22.03 1.58
C GLU A 91 25.57 -21.26 1.01
N VAL A 92 26.27 -20.52 1.87
CA VAL A 92 27.50 -19.79 1.52
C VAL A 92 28.56 -20.07 2.57
N SER A 93 29.76 -20.44 2.13
CA SER A 93 30.91 -20.63 3.01
C SER A 93 31.51 -19.28 3.43
N ILE A 94 31.81 -19.17 4.73
CA ILE A 94 32.37 -17.98 5.34
C ILE A 94 33.89 -17.98 5.20
N ASN A 95 34.42 -16.88 4.66
CA ASN A 95 35.84 -16.62 4.51
C ASN A 95 36.34 -15.66 5.60
N PRO A 96 37.65 -15.65 5.90
CA PRO A 96 38.26 -14.63 6.75
C PRO A 96 37.89 -13.21 6.29
N GLY A 97 37.43 -12.38 7.22
CA GLY A 97 37.00 -11.00 6.93
C GLY A 97 35.59 -10.87 6.32
N ASP A 98 34.78 -11.94 6.26
CA ASP A 98 33.35 -11.81 6.01
C ASP A 98 32.63 -11.14 7.19
N SER A 99 31.61 -10.35 6.87
CA SER A 99 30.63 -9.82 7.81
C SER A 99 29.22 -10.16 7.32
N PHE A 100 28.22 -10.14 8.20
CA PHE A 100 26.83 -10.37 7.79
C PHE A 100 26.40 -9.40 6.69
N ASP A 101 26.78 -8.13 6.77
CA ASP A 101 26.50 -7.12 5.74
C ASP A 101 27.14 -7.45 4.40
N ARG A 102 28.42 -7.86 4.41
CA ARG A 102 29.15 -8.20 3.17
C ARG A 102 28.59 -9.46 2.52
N VAL A 103 28.24 -10.45 3.32
CA VAL A 103 27.58 -11.68 2.85
C VAL A 103 26.17 -11.36 2.32
N ALA A 104 25.37 -10.59 3.06
CA ALA A 104 24.03 -10.21 2.65
C ALA A 104 24.03 -9.50 1.29
N LYS A 105 24.92 -8.51 1.13
CA LYS A 105 25.09 -7.76 -0.11
C LYS A 105 25.52 -8.66 -1.27
N THR A 106 26.57 -9.47 -1.08
CA THR A 106 27.10 -10.37 -2.12
C THR A 106 26.07 -11.40 -2.55
N GLN A 107 25.32 -11.96 -1.60
CA GLN A 107 24.38 -13.04 -1.85
C GLN A 107 22.97 -12.56 -2.21
N GLY A 108 22.71 -11.24 -2.25
CA GLY A 108 21.39 -10.69 -2.56
C GLY A 108 20.32 -11.12 -1.55
N THR A 109 20.65 -10.98 -0.26
CA THR A 109 19.76 -11.22 0.88
C THR A 109 19.83 -10.04 1.86
N THR A 110 19.22 -10.16 3.03
CA THR A 110 19.31 -9.18 4.11
C THR A 110 19.93 -9.79 5.36
N VAL A 111 20.51 -8.95 6.21
CA VAL A 111 21.07 -9.39 7.49
C VAL A 111 20.00 -10.04 8.37
N ASP A 112 18.77 -9.51 8.35
CA ASP A 112 17.65 -10.09 9.10
C ASP A 112 17.38 -11.54 8.67
N ILE A 113 17.38 -11.80 7.37
CA ILE A 113 17.15 -13.15 6.84
C ILE A 113 18.32 -14.08 7.16
N LEU A 114 19.56 -13.61 7.08
CA LEU A 114 20.73 -14.38 7.52
C LEU A 114 20.62 -14.76 8.99
N LYS A 115 20.33 -13.82 9.89
CA LYS A 115 20.21 -14.09 11.32
C LYS A 115 19.02 -15.02 11.62
N LYS A 116 17.89 -14.80 10.94
CA LYS A 116 16.69 -15.64 11.10
C LYS A 116 16.93 -17.10 10.71
N LEU A 117 17.69 -17.34 9.64
CA LEU A 117 17.98 -18.70 9.16
C LEU A 117 19.14 -19.37 9.91
N ASN A 118 19.94 -18.59 10.66
CA ASN A 118 21.09 -19.08 11.41
C ASN A 118 21.06 -18.54 12.85
N PRO A 119 20.05 -18.91 13.67
CA PRO A 119 19.83 -18.32 14.99
C PRO A 119 20.96 -18.59 15.99
N THR A 120 21.79 -19.60 15.75
CA THR A 120 22.96 -19.94 16.58
C THR A 120 24.25 -19.25 16.11
N ALA A 121 24.26 -18.64 14.92
CA ALA A 121 25.41 -17.96 14.36
C ALA A 121 25.49 -16.52 14.89
N ASN A 122 25.93 -16.36 16.14
CA ASN A 122 26.13 -15.03 16.73
C ASN A 122 27.38 -14.31 16.19
N THR A 123 28.38 -15.07 15.75
CA THR A 123 29.65 -14.59 15.19
C THR A 123 30.03 -15.43 13.98
N LEU A 124 30.56 -14.80 12.93
CA LEU A 124 31.02 -15.50 11.74
C LEU A 124 32.37 -16.18 12.01
N ARG A 125 32.42 -17.49 11.76
CA ARG A 125 33.65 -18.28 11.88
C ARG A 125 34.06 -18.76 10.49
N PRO A 126 35.29 -18.48 10.03
CA PRO A 126 35.78 -19.00 8.76
C PRO A 126 35.60 -20.52 8.66
N GLY A 127 35.31 -21.01 7.44
CA GLY A 127 35.09 -22.43 7.15
C GLY A 127 33.69 -22.97 7.47
N HIS A 128 32.83 -22.19 8.12
CA HIS A 128 31.43 -22.57 8.35
C HIS A 128 30.54 -22.12 7.18
N SER A 129 29.43 -22.81 6.93
CA SER A 129 28.41 -22.36 5.99
C SER A 129 27.28 -21.60 6.72
N LEU A 130 26.72 -20.59 6.05
CA LEU A 130 25.48 -19.93 6.45
C LEU A 130 24.37 -20.23 5.46
N LYS A 131 23.17 -20.47 6.00
CA LYS A 131 21.95 -20.57 5.21
C LYS A 131 21.42 -19.19 4.85
N TYR A 132 20.99 -19.00 3.62
CA TYR A 132 20.36 -17.76 3.20
C TYR A 132 19.26 -17.99 2.18
N GLN A 133 18.42 -16.97 1.98
CA GLN A 133 17.40 -16.95 0.94
C GLN A 133 17.44 -15.59 0.27
N LYS A 134 17.13 -15.51 -1.03
CA LYS A 134 17.11 -14.23 -1.74
C LYS A 134 16.06 -13.31 -1.09
N ALA A 135 16.48 -12.11 -0.71
CA ALA A 135 15.64 -11.16 0.00
C ALA A 135 16.15 -9.74 -0.23
N SER A 136 15.28 -8.76 -0.01
CA SER A 136 15.64 -7.35 -0.13
C SER A 136 14.87 -6.53 0.91
N VAL A 137 15.47 -5.42 1.33
CA VAL A 137 14.77 -4.43 2.15
C VAL A 137 13.79 -3.70 1.25
N GLN A 138 12.51 -3.76 1.59
CA GLN A 138 11.44 -3.11 0.85
C GLN A 138 10.49 -2.42 1.82
N ARG A 139 9.70 -1.48 1.31
CA ARG A 139 8.57 -0.95 2.06
C ARG A 139 7.52 -2.04 2.26
N VAL A 140 7.08 -2.24 3.49
CA VAL A 140 6.06 -3.22 3.87
C VAL A 140 4.95 -2.55 4.67
N ILE A 141 3.75 -3.10 4.58
CA ILE A 141 2.64 -2.70 5.44
C ILE A 141 2.81 -3.44 6.77
N VAL A 142 3.05 -2.70 7.85
CA VAL A 142 3.19 -3.26 9.20
C VAL A 142 1.90 -3.17 10.01
N GLY A 143 0.89 -2.50 9.48
CA GLY A 143 -0.42 -2.43 10.09
C GLY A 143 -1.32 -1.38 9.46
N TRP A 144 -2.52 -1.27 10.02
CA TRP A 144 -3.54 -0.34 9.58
C TRP A 144 -3.88 0.62 10.70
N ARG A 145 -4.16 1.87 10.33
CA ARG A 145 -4.76 2.85 11.23
C ARG A 145 -6.24 2.51 11.42
N PRO A 146 -6.85 2.85 12.56
CA PRO A 146 -8.28 2.64 12.76
C PRO A 146 -9.09 3.32 11.65
N ILE A 147 -9.94 2.57 10.95
CA ILE A 147 -10.78 3.12 9.87
C ILE A 147 -12.03 3.74 10.50
N SER A 148 -11.93 5.03 10.81
CA SER A 148 -13.01 5.86 11.37
C SER A 148 -13.22 7.12 10.53
N ALA A 149 -14.42 7.71 10.56
CA ALA A 149 -14.70 8.96 9.85
C ALA A 149 -13.71 10.07 10.19
N THR A 150 -13.33 10.19 11.47
CA THR A 150 -12.31 11.16 11.92
C THR A 150 -10.94 10.90 11.29
N SER A 151 -10.46 9.65 11.33
CA SER A 151 -9.16 9.31 10.75
C SER A 151 -9.12 9.50 9.22
N ILE A 152 -10.24 9.23 8.54
CA ILE A 152 -10.38 9.42 7.10
C ILE A 152 -10.40 10.91 6.79
N ALA A 153 -11.17 11.72 7.52
CA ALA A 153 -11.19 13.18 7.33
C ALA A 153 -9.77 13.78 7.47
N GLN A 154 -9.03 13.37 8.51
CA GLN A 154 -7.67 13.86 8.75
C GLN A 154 -6.67 13.42 7.68
N ARG A 155 -6.81 12.21 7.12
CA ARG A 155 -5.75 11.59 6.30
C ARG A 155 -6.08 11.52 4.83
N TYR A 156 -7.33 11.32 4.45
CA TYR A 156 -7.75 11.25 3.06
C TYR A 156 -8.11 12.65 2.56
N ASN A 157 -9.04 13.33 3.23
CA ASN A 157 -9.46 14.69 2.85
C ASN A 157 -8.41 15.76 3.18
N GLY A 158 -7.49 15.48 4.11
CA GLY A 158 -6.41 16.41 4.46
C GLY A 158 -6.89 17.64 5.25
N GLY A 159 -8.08 17.59 5.84
CA GLY A 159 -8.65 18.68 6.63
C GLY A 159 -9.28 19.82 5.82
N GLY A 160 -9.56 19.62 4.53
CA GLY A 160 -10.18 20.62 3.67
C GLY A 160 -11.64 20.95 4.04
N ASP A 161 -12.45 19.92 4.33
CA ASP A 161 -13.84 20.11 4.81
C ASP A 161 -13.93 19.84 6.32
N PRO A 162 -14.18 20.85 7.17
CA PRO A 162 -14.28 20.66 8.62
C PRO A 162 -15.45 19.77 9.04
N ASN A 163 -16.44 19.56 8.16
CA ASN A 163 -17.59 18.70 8.41
C ASN A 163 -17.43 17.29 7.82
N TYR A 164 -16.30 16.97 7.19
CA TYR A 164 -16.12 15.72 6.45
C TYR A 164 -16.41 14.47 7.32
N ALA A 165 -15.91 14.45 8.55
CA ALA A 165 -16.15 13.32 9.47
C ALA A 165 -17.64 13.15 9.78
N LYS A 166 -18.34 14.23 10.19
CA LYS A 166 -19.78 14.19 10.50
C LYS A 166 -20.60 13.69 9.31
N LYS A 167 -20.25 14.14 8.12
CA LYS A 167 -20.94 13.77 6.90
C LYS A 167 -20.70 12.29 6.53
N LEU A 168 -19.50 11.76 6.79
CA LEU A 168 -19.23 10.32 6.64
C LEU A 168 -20.00 9.48 7.65
N ASP A 169 -20.05 9.90 8.92
CA ASP A 169 -20.80 9.19 9.96
C ASP A 169 -22.29 9.13 9.61
N LEU A 170 -22.87 10.26 9.19
CA LEU A 170 -24.25 10.32 8.71
C LEU A 170 -24.48 9.36 7.52
N ALA A 171 -23.61 9.38 6.51
CA ALA A 171 -23.75 8.50 5.36
C ALA A 171 -23.68 7.02 5.74
N LEU A 172 -22.75 6.67 6.64
CA LEU A 172 -22.58 5.29 7.11
C LEU A 172 -23.78 4.81 7.93
N GLU A 173 -24.33 5.67 8.78
CA GLU A 173 -25.56 5.40 9.52
C GLU A 173 -26.73 5.12 8.56
N LEU A 174 -26.94 5.97 7.56
CA LEU A 174 -28.00 5.78 6.56
C LEU A 174 -27.85 4.46 5.80
N VAL A 175 -26.62 4.09 5.42
CA VAL A 175 -26.34 2.81 4.75
C VAL A 175 -26.65 1.62 5.65
N ARG A 176 -26.28 1.70 6.94
CA ARG A 176 -26.55 0.62 7.92
C ARG A 176 -28.02 0.49 8.27
N ASN A 177 -28.74 1.61 8.31
CA ASN A 177 -30.16 1.65 8.66
C ASN A 177 -31.07 1.26 7.48
N ARG A 178 -30.57 1.26 6.24
CA ARG A 178 -31.23 0.58 5.11
C ARG A 178 -31.13 -0.93 5.31
N ARG A 179 -32.05 -1.51 6.11
CA ARG A 179 -32.42 -2.92 5.98
C ARG A 179 -32.70 -3.20 4.51
N THR A 180 -32.11 -4.28 3.98
CA THR A 180 -32.27 -4.79 2.61
C THR A 180 -33.69 -4.62 2.09
N THR A 181 -33.93 -3.56 1.31
CA THR A 181 -34.97 -3.60 0.29
C THR A 181 -34.45 -4.56 -0.75
N LEU A 182 -34.97 -5.79 -0.76
CA LEU A 182 -34.79 -6.70 -1.88
C LEU A 182 -35.27 -5.95 -3.12
N CYS A 183 -34.37 -5.66 -4.06
CA CYS A 183 -34.80 -5.26 -5.38
C CYS A 183 -35.66 -6.40 -5.92
N GLY A 184 -36.95 -6.11 -6.14
CA GLY A 184 -37.86 -7.03 -6.80
C GLY A 184 -37.27 -7.43 -8.16
N GLN A 185 -37.29 -8.73 -8.44
CA GLN A 185 -36.94 -9.29 -9.74
C GLN A 185 -37.88 -8.80 -10.83
#